data_AF-A0A6J2UQZ7-F1
#
_entry.id   AF-A0A6J2UQZ7-F1
#
_cell.length_a   1.000
_cell.length_b   1.000
_cell.length_c   1.000
_cell.angle_alpha   90.00
_cell.angle_beta   90.00
_cell.angle_gamma   90.00
#
_symmetry.space_group_name_H-M   'P 1'
#
loop_
_entity.id
_entity.type
_entity.pdbx_description
1 polymer ?
#
loop_
_entity_poly.entity_id
_entity_poly.type
_entity_poly.pdbx_seq_one_letter_code
_entity_poly.pdbx_strand_id
1 'polypeptide(L)'
;MVMGKGARPTALEVGKIFVVFLFLFPAVCLQCKIHKCNSEFWASTSSSGPEEEFCTALRAYNNCVRRTARTCRGDLAYHSAQHGIEDLMSQRNCSKEGPTTQPRARTPPPPPQRQPQPDTPPHSDGPEVCHYERIRHTAPPNYTHCGFFGDPHLRTFGDDFQTCKVEGAWPLIHNKYLSVQVTNTPVLPGSTATATSKLTIIFKNFQECVDQKMYHAETDELPAAFADGSKNGGDRHGANTLRVVEKVPGQHVEIQARYIGTTIVVRQVGRYLTFAVRMPEEVVNSVEDQDNQDLYLCLHGCPANQRIDFRTFRARAAESQGSGRGRPGSPAHGFTYQSAMAKCKERLPVEDVYFQSCVFDLLSSGDINFTMAAYYAFEDVKMLHSNKDKYHLFERDTSNSASNGYGIVWPVFLSLLVPLLWTECCLVCV
;
A
#
# COMPACT_ATOMS: atom_id res chain seq x y z
N MET A 1 -46.14 23.10 -56.61
CA MET A 1 -46.07 23.20 -55.14
C MET A 1 -46.39 21.85 -54.55
N VAL A 2 -45.45 21.19 -53.86
CA VAL A 2 -45.67 20.51 -52.56
C VAL A 2 -44.26 20.29 -51.98
N MET A 3 -43.88 21.10 -50.99
CA MET A 3 -42.71 20.85 -50.15
C MET A 3 -43.11 19.82 -49.07
N GLY A 4 -42.39 18.71 -49.01
CA GLY A 4 -42.55 17.69 -47.98
C GLY A 4 -42.16 18.23 -46.61
N LYS A 5 -43.10 18.20 -45.66
CA LYS A 5 -42.84 18.48 -44.24
C LYS A 5 -42.11 17.29 -43.62
N GLY A 6 -40.87 17.50 -43.19
CA GLY A 6 -40.11 16.55 -42.39
C GLY A 6 -40.76 16.29 -41.03
N ALA A 7 -40.80 15.02 -40.63
CA ALA A 7 -41.32 14.57 -39.36
C ALA A 7 -40.46 15.10 -38.20
N ARG A 8 -41.08 15.72 -37.19
CA ARG A 8 -40.43 16.08 -35.93
C ARG A 8 -40.34 14.84 -35.02
N PRO A 9 -39.18 14.54 -34.42
CA PRO A 9 -39.07 13.46 -33.46
C PRO A 9 -39.96 13.74 -32.24
N THR A 10 -40.67 12.73 -31.76
CA THR A 10 -41.44 12.78 -30.51
C THR A 10 -40.48 12.83 -29.31
N ALA A 11 -40.89 13.51 -28.23
CA ALA A 11 -40.07 13.71 -27.03
C ALA A 11 -39.52 12.40 -26.41
N LEU A 12 -40.19 11.28 -26.69
CA LEU A 12 -39.81 9.95 -26.24
C LEU A 12 -38.58 9.38 -26.97
N GLU A 13 -38.41 9.71 -28.25
CA GLU A 13 -37.20 9.36 -29.03
C GLU A 13 -35.99 10.19 -28.58
N VAL A 14 -36.19 11.46 -28.26
CA VAL A 14 -35.14 12.32 -27.67
C VAL A 14 -34.72 11.80 -26.29
N GLY A 15 -35.68 11.34 -25.47
CA GLY A 15 -35.40 10.72 -24.17
C GLY A 15 -34.58 9.43 -24.27
N LYS A 16 -34.90 8.56 -25.24
CA LYS A 16 -34.12 7.33 -25.48
C LYS A 16 -32.69 7.62 -25.94
N ILE A 17 -32.49 8.62 -26.80
CA ILE A 17 -31.16 9.03 -27.25
C ILE A 17 -30.33 9.57 -26.07
N PHE A 18 -30.94 10.33 -25.15
CA PHE A 18 -30.26 10.83 -23.95
C PHE A 18 -29.84 9.72 -22.99
N VAL A 19 -30.70 8.71 -22.79
CA VAL A 19 -30.39 7.56 -21.93
C VAL A 19 -29.26 6.74 -22.53
N VAL A 20 -29.28 6.49 -23.85
CA VAL A 20 -28.18 5.79 -24.56
C VAL A 20 -26.87 6.59 -24.47
N PHE A 21 -26.91 7.93 -24.57
CA PHE A 21 -25.73 8.77 -24.34
C PHE A 21 -25.20 8.61 -22.90
N LEU A 22 -26.05 8.64 -21.88
CA LEU A 22 -25.63 8.48 -20.48
C LEU A 22 -24.99 7.11 -20.18
N PHE A 23 -25.35 6.05 -20.92
CA PHE A 23 -24.74 4.72 -20.79
C PHE A 23 -23.47 4.52 -21.62
N LEU A 24 -23.23 5.34 -22.65
CA LEU A 24 -22.06 5.25 -23.53
C LEU A 24 -20.86 6.10 -23.07
N PHE A 25 -21.09 7.09 -22.20
CA PHE A 25 -20.01 7.85 -21.57
C PHE A 25 -19.80 7.29 -20.16
N PRO A 26 -18.72 6.52 -19.89
CA PRO A 26 -18.33 6.27 -18.51
C PRO A 26 -18.15 7.64 -17.86
N ALA A 27 -18.77 7.84 -16.69
CA ALA A 27 -18.47 9.00 -15.87
C ALA A 27 -16.95 9.00 -15.66
N VAL A 28 -16.24 9.85 -16.40
CA VAL A 28 -14.84 10.14 -16.14
C VAL A 28 -14.88 10.86 -14.81
N CYS A 29 -14.79 10.08 -13.73
CA CYS A 29 -14.64 10.61 -12.40
C CYS A 29 -13.25 11.24 -12.40
N LEU A 30 -13.19 12.52 -12.77
CA LEU A 30 -12.00 13.32 -12.60
C LEU A 30 -11.70 13.31 -11.11
N GLN A 31 -10.66 12.56 -10.72
CA GLN A 31 -10.23 12.45 -9.33
C GLN A 31 -9.79 13.81 -8.80
N CYS A 32 -10.11 14.06 -7.54
CA CYS A 32 -9.68 15.27 -6.85
C CYS A 32 -8.16 15.25 -6.67
N LYS A 33 -7.46 16.20 -7.28
CA LYS A 33 -5.98 16.29 -7.23
C LYS A 33 -5.46 17.26 -6.17
N ILE A 34 -6.15 17.39 -5.04
CA ILE A 34 -5.79 18.37 -4.01
C ILE A 34 -4.44 18.04 -3.36
N HIS A 35 -4.18 16.78 -3.06
CA HIS A 35 -2.92 16.36 -2.43
C HIS A 35 -1.71 16.67 -3.31
N LYS A 36 -1.87 16.60 -4.63
CA LYS A 36 -0.87 17.08 -5.58
C LYS A 36 -0.59 18.58 -5.41
N CYS A 37 -1.63 19.42 -5.34
CA CYS A 37 -1.45 20.86 -5.10
C CYS A 37 -0.72 21.13 -3.78
N ASN A 38 -1.09 20.41 -2.71
CA ASN A 38 -0.46 20.56 -1.40
C ASN A 38 1.03 20.20 -1.48
N SER A 39 1.36 19.04 -2.07
CA SER A 39 2.75 18.58 -2.16
C SER A 39 3.64 19.50 -3.01
N GLU A 40 3.12 20.05 -4.12
CA GLU A 40 3.85 21.01 -4.96
C GLU A 40 4.15 22.32 -4.22
N PHE A 41 3.20 22.85 -3.46
CA PHE A 41 3.40 24.05 -2.64
C PHE A 41 4.53 23.85 -1.63
N TRP A 42 4.47 22.79 -0.84
CA TRP A 42 5.49 22.51 0.18
C TRP A 42 6.85 22.13 -0.39
N ALA A 43 6.90 21.55 -1.59
CA ALA A 43 8.15 21.35 -2.31
C ALA A 43 8.80 22.70 -2.67
N SER A 44 8.00 23.67 -3.12
CA SER A 44 8.49 25.00 -3.49
C SER A 44 8.89 25.91 -2.31
N THR A 45 8.46 25.59 -1.09
CA THR A 45 8.75 26.37 0.13
C THR A 45 9.73 25.68 1.07
N SER A 46 10.28 24.52 0.68
CA SER A 46 11.15 23.68 1.53
C SER A 46 12.56 24.23 1.79
N SER A 47 12.96 25.29 1.10
CA SER A 47 14.10 26.13 1.49
C SER A 47 13.56 27.43 2.06
N SER A 48 14.14 27.93 3.16
CA SER A 48 13.90 29.27 3.70
C SER A 48 14.34 30.34 2.67
N GLY A 49 13.57 30.48 1.60
CA GLY A 49 13.77 31.44 0.54
C GLY A 49 13.28 32.83 0.96
N PRO A 50 13.67 33.88 0.24
CA PRO A 50 13.14 35.23 0.41
C PRO A 50 11.60 35.24 0.48
N GLU A 51 11.01 36.15 1.26
CA GLU A 51 9.53 36.26 1.41
C GLU A 51 8.81 36.36 0.06
N GLU A 52 9.47 36.91 -0.96
CA GLU A 52 8.98 37.02 -2.33
C GLU A 52 8.81 35.66 -3.04
N GLU A 53 9.67 34.68 -2.76
CA GLU A 53 9.56 33.31 -3.28
C GLU A 53 8.38 32.57 -2.63
N PHE A 54 8.15 32.80 -1.33
CA PHE A 54 7.02 32.22 -0.61
C PHE A 54 5.68 32.73 -1.14
N CYS A 55 5.52 34.04 -1.33
CA CYS A 55 4.28 34.59 -1.90
C CYS A 55 4.06 34.11 -3.36
N THR A 56 5.13 33.91 -4.13
CA THR A 56 5.06 33.37 -5.49
C THR A 56 4.59 31.91 -5.51
N ALA A 57 5.11 31.10 -4.59
CA ALA A 57 4.64 29.73 -4.34
C ALA A 57 3.18 29.69 -3.87
N LEU A 58 2.79 30.58 -2.96
CA LEU A 58 1.43 30.62 -2.41
C LEU A 58 0.40 31.04 -3.46
N ARG A 59 0.76 31.95 -4.39
CA ARG A 59 -0.06 32.26 -5.58
C ARG A 59 -0.20 31.06 -6.52
N ALA A 60 0.88 30.30 -6.74
CA ALA A 60 0.84 29.09 -7.56
C ALA A 60 -0.07 28.02 -6.93
N TYR A 61 0.02 27.83 -5.61
CA TYR A 61 -0.82 26.93 -4.84
C TYR A 61 -2.31 27.29 -4.93
N ASN A 62 -2.66 28.57 -4.70
CA ASN A 62 -4.03 29.06 -4.86
C ASN A 62 -4.61 28.77 -6.25
N ASN A 63 -3.81 28.95 -7.30
CA ASN A 63 -4.23 28.64 -8.66
C ASN A 63 -4.42 27.14 -8.89
N CYS A 64 -3.58 26.29 -8.31
CA CYS A 64 -3.73 24.84 -8.37
C CYS A 64 -5.04 24.39 -7.69
N VAL A 65 -5.29 24.84 -6.45
CA VAL A 65 -6.51 24.52 -5.70
C VAL A 65 -7.75 24.99 -6.44
N ARG A 66 -7.77 26.23 -6.96
CA ARG A 66 -8.92 26.74 -7.74
C ARG A 66 -9.21 25.91 -9.00
N ARG A 67 -8.19 25.34 -9.65
CA ARG A 67 -8.38 24.49 -10.84
C ARG A 67 -9.01 23.14 -10.51
N THR A 68 -8.81 22.62 -9.30
CA THR A 68 -9.37 21.33 -8.86
C THR A 68 -10.74 21.48 -8.18
N ALA A 69 -11.27 22.70 -8.02
CA ALA A 69 -12.54 22.98 -7.33
C ALA A 69 -13.76 22.17 -7.83
N ARG A 70 -13.83 21.85 -9.13
CA ARG A 70 -14.94 21.05 -9.68
C ARG A 70 -14.87 19.59 -9.26
N THR A 71 -13.67 19.03 -9.20
CA THR A 71 -13.38 17.62 -8.92
C THR A 71 -13.31 17.35 -7.42
N CYS A 72 -13.02 18.38 -6.62
CA CYS A 72 -12.79 18.30 -5.18
C CYS A 72 -13.94 18.83 -4.31
N ARG A 73 -15.16 18.99 -4.85
CA ARG A 73 -16.28 19.62 -4.10
C ARG A 73 -16.59 18.97 -2.74
N GLY A 74 -16.45 17.65 -2.65
CA GLY A 74 -16.71 16.87 -1.44
C GLY A 74 -15.43 16.49 -0.67
N ASP A 75 -14.27 17.03 -1.04
CA ASP A 75 -13.00 16.68 -0.42
C ASP A 75 -12.69 17.64 0.74
N LEU A 76 -12.46 17.09 1.94
CA LEU A 76 -12.18 17.90 3.12
C LEU A 76 -10.84 18.63 3.02
N ALA A 77 -9.81 17.99 2.46
CA ALA A 77 -8.49 18.60 2.31
C ALA A 77 -8.53 19.80 1.34
N TYR A 78 -9.42 19.77 0.34
CA TYR A 78 -9.66 20.92 -0.53
C TYR A 78 -10.22 22.12 0.23
N HIS A 79 -11.24 21.92 1.07
CA HIS A 79 -11.83 23.00 1.86
C HIS A 79 -10.83 23.53 2.90
N SER A 80 -10.08 22.64 3.56
CA SER A 80 -8.98 23.02 4.46
C SER A 80 -7.91 23.85 3.75
N ALA A 81 -7.49 23.43 2.55
CA ALA A 81 -6.51 24.17 1.75
C ALA A 81 -7.01 25.56 1.33
N GLN A 82 -8.27 25.65 0.90
CA GLN A 82 -8.87 26.92 0.48
C GLN A 82 -8.85 27.96 1.60
N HIS A 83 -9.22 27.58 2.82
CA HIS A 83 -9.15 28.46 3.99
C HIS A 83 -7.70 28.77 4.40
N GLY A 84 -6.83 27.75 4.45
CA GLY A 84 -5.43 27.94 4.84
C GLY A 84 -4.65 28.87 3.91
N ILE A 85 -4.96 28.88 2.61
CA ILE A 85 -4.35 29.82 1.65
C ILE A 85 -4.72 31.28 1.99
N GLU A 86 -5.98 31.56 2.32
CA GLU A 86 -6.43 32.92 2.64
C GLU A 86 -5.76 33.44 3.92
N ASP A 87 -5.61 32.58 4.92
CA ASP A 87 -4.90 32.90 6.17
C ASP A 87 -3.42 33.16 5.92
N LEU A 88 -2.74 32.28 5.18
CA LEU A 88 -1.31 32.43 4.85
C LEU A 88 -1.03 33.69 4.02
N MET A 89 -1.92 34.03 3.08
CA MET A 89 -1.80 35.26 2.28
C MET A 89 -1.88 36.50 3.18
N SER A 90 -2.79 36.46 4.17
CA SER A 90 -3.02 37.56 5.11
C SER A 90 -1.87 37.71 6.12
N GLN A 91 -1.39 36.60 6.69
CA GLN A 91 -0.29 36.60 7.66
C GLN A 91 1.02 37.14 7.10
N ARG A 92 1.27 36.92 5.80
CA ARG A 92 2.52 37.30 5.12
C ARG A 92 2.39 38.52 4.22
N ASN A 93 1.24 39.22 4.25
CA ASN A 93 0.94 40.37 3.37
C ASN A 93 1.19 40.10 1.88
N CYS A 94 0.93 38.87 1.42
CA CYS A 94 1.13 38.49 0.04
C CYS A 94 0.05 39.13 -0.86
N SER A 95 0.46 39.81 -1.93
CA SER A 95 -0.47 40.24 -2.98
C SER A 95 -1.09 39.04 -3.68
N LYS A 96 -2.42 39.10 -3.90
CA LYS A 96 -3.19 38.10 -4.68
C LYS A 96 -2.78 38.08 -6.16
N GLU A 97 -2.22 39.18 -6.65
CA GLU A 97 -1.75 39.36 -8.02
C GLU A 97 -0.23 39.43 -8.05
N GLY A 98 0.40 38.74 -9.01
CA GLY A 98 1.86 38.68 -9.15
C GLY A 98 2.32 37.42 -9.89
N PRO A 99 3.63 37.27 -10.12
CA PRO A 99 4.19 36.12 -10.83
C PRO A 99 3.84 34.80 -10.12
N THR A 100 3.63 33.73 -10.86
CA THR A 100 3.44 32.40 -10.28
C THR A 100 4.62 31.53 -10.67
N THR A 101 5.06 30.67 -9.76
CA THR A 101 6.00 29.60 -10.10
C THR A 101 5.35 28.76 -11.20
N GLN A 102 5.99 28.66 -12.36
CA GLN A 102 5.44 27.86 -13.46
C GLN A 102 5.42 26.38 -13.07
N PRO A 103 4.41 25.61 -13.52
CA PRO A 103 4.44 24.16 -13.39
C PRO A 103 5.71 23.66 -14.08
N ARG A 104 6.60 23.00 -13.33
CA ARG A 104 7.85 22.50 -13.89
C ARG A 104 7.52 21.48 -14.99
N ALA A 105 7.62 21.91 -16.25
CA ALA A 105 7.60 21.00 -17.38
C ALA A 105 8.81 20.07 -17.23
N ARG A 106 8.55 18.76 -17.33
CA ARG A 106 9.52 17.64 -17.20
C ARG A 106 10.86 18.00 -17.85
N THR A 107 11.79 18.50 -17.04
CA THR A 107 13.19 18.63 -17.43
C THR A 107 13.90 17.42 -16.85
N PRO A 108 14.70 16.67 -17.64
CA PRO A 108 15.52 15.61 -17.10
C PRO A 108 16.43 16.17 -15.99
N PRO A 109 16.59 15.47 -14.86
CA PRO A 109 17.56 15.89 -13.87
C PRO A 109 18.97 15.92 -14.49
N PRO A 110 19.81 16.91 -14.17
CA PRO A 110 21.21 16.88 -14.56
C PRO A 110 21.89 15.63 -13.98
N PRO A 111 22.95 15.11 -14.64
CA PRO A 111 23.63 13.88 -14.21
C PRO A 111 24.10 14.00 -12.74
N PRO A 112 24.09 12.90 -11.98
CA PRO A 112 24.40 12.93 -10.55
C PRO A 112 25.83 13.43 -10.35
N GLN A 113 25.95 14.62 -9.76
CA GLN A 113 27.22 15.06 -9.19
C GLN A 113 27.56 14.12 -8.05
N ARG A 114 28.80 13.62 -8.04
CA ARG A 114 29.33 12.75 -6.98
C ARG A 114 29.15 13.45 -5.65
N GLN A 115 28.38 12.82 -4.76
CA GLN A 115 28.26 13.24 -3.37
C GLN A 115 29.65 13.26 -2.74
N PRO A 116 30.06 14.34 -2.05
CA PRO A 116 31.14 14.25 -1.07
C PRO A 116 30.70 13.29 0.03
N GLN A 117 31.62 12.43 0.48
CA GLN A 117 31.43 11.51 1.61
C GLN A 117 30.85 12.23 2.84
N PRO A 118 29.93 11.60 3.59
CA PRO A 118 29.47 12.15 4.85
C PRO A 118 30.39 11.71 6.00
N ASP A 119 31.47 12.46 6.24
CA ASP A 119 32.20 12.44 7.51
C ASP A 119 31.68 13.57 8.42
N THR A 120 30.42 13.49 8.86
CA THR A 120 29.93 14.06 10.15
C THR A 120 28.48 13.61 10.39
N PRO A 121 28.09 13.12 11.58
CA PRO A 121 26.70 12.85 11.90
C PRO A 121 25.92 14.18 11.95
N PRO A 122 24.72 14.28 11.34
CA PRO A 122 23.88 15.45 11.52
C PRO A 122 23.51 15.56 13.00
N HIS A 123 23.73 16.74 13.59
CA HIS A 123 23.27 17.05 14.95
C HIS A 123 21.77 16.72 15.08
N SER A 124 21.45 15.95 16.11
CA SER A 124 20.11 15.46 16.42
C SER A 124 19.34 16.56 17.15
N ASP A 125 18.56 17.37 16.43
CA ASP A 125 17.79 18.49 17.02
C ASP A 125 16.57 18.07 17.86
N GLY A 126 16.43 16.78 18.22
CA GLY A 126 15.30 16.25 18.98
C GLY A 126 15.69 15.61 20.32
N PRO A 127 14.79 15.59 21.32
CA PRO A 127 15.01 14.95 22.62
C PRO A 127 15.32 13.46 22.46
N GLU A 128 16.18 12.92 23.32
CA GLU A 128 16.58 11.50 23.29
C GLU A 128 15.40 10.52 23.37
N VAL A 129 14.32 10.92 24.06
CA VAL A 129 13.06 10.17 24.16
C VAL A 129 12.32 10.01 22.83
N CYS A 130 12.67 10.79 21.80
CA CYS A 130 12.09 10.69 20.47
C CYS A 130 12.91 9.80 19.52
N HIS A 131 13.97 9.15 20.01
CA HIS A 131 14.81 8.27 19.22
C HIS A 131 14.77 6.84 19.76
N TYR A 132 13.97 5.96 19.13
CA TYR A 132 13.75 4.59 19.59
C TYR A 132 15.05 3.81 19.86
N GLU A 133 16.00 3.89 18.93
CA GLU A 133 17.29 3.19 19.03
C GLU A 133 18.18 3.73 20.17
N ARG A 134 18.01 5.00 20.56
CA ARG A 134 18.84 5.66 21.55
C ARG A 134 18.37 5.42 22.99
N ILE A 135 17.06 5.24 23.16
CA ILE A 135 16.44 4.83 24.44
C ILE A 135 16.85 3.40 24.81
N ARG A 136 17.19 2.57 23.81
CA ARG A 136 17.61 1.18 24.00
C ARG A 136 19.12 1.13 24.30
N HIS A 137 19.48 1.20 25.58
CA HIS A 137 20.88 1.22 26.04
C HIS A 137 21.61 -0.15 26.04
N THR A 138 20.97 -1.26 25.65
CA THR A 138 21.50 -2.60 25.98
C THR A 138 21.56 -3.65 24.86
N ALA A 139 20.82 -3.52 23.74
CA ALA A 139 20.96 -4.36 22.55
C ALA A 139 20.20 -3.77 21.34
N PRO A 140 20.67 -3.97 20.08
CA PRO A 140 19.90 -3.60 18.90
C PRO A 140 18.59 -4.41 18.83
N PRO A 141 17.46 -3.78 18.51
CA PRO A 141 16.16 -4.44 18.51
C PRO A 141 16.03 -5.44 17.36
N ASN A 142 15.26 -6.51 17.59
CA ASN A 142 14.89 -7.44 16.53
C ASN A 142 13.88 -6.76 15.60
N TYR A 143 14.30 -6.52 14.36
CA TYR A 143 13.44 -5.97 13.32
C TYR A 143 12.80 -7.09 12.50
N THR A 144 11.49 -7.00 12.35
CA THR A 144 10.69 -7.83 11.46
C THR A 144 10.30 -7.03 10.22
N HIS A 145 9.76 -7.73 9.21
CA HIS A 145 9.38 -7.14 7.95
C HIS A 145 8.03 -7.68 7.48
N CYS A 146 7.18 -6.79 6.97
CA CYS A 146 5.96 -7.15 6.25
C CYS A 146 6.01 -6.54 4.84
N GLY A 147 5.52 -7.28 3.85
CA GLY A 147 5.43 -6.84 2.46
C GLY A 147 4.07 -7.16 1.85
N PHE A 148 3.55 -6.26 1.02
CA PHE A 148 2.26 -6.38 0.35
C PHE A 148 2.36 -5.81 -1.08
N PHE A 149 2.25 -6.66 -2.10
CA PHE A 149 2.56 -6.29 -3.49
C PHE A 149 1.86 -7.23 -4.48
N GLY A 150 1.77 -6.84 -5.76
CA GLY A 150 1.21 -7.73 -6.78
C GLY A 150 -0.29 -7.99 -6.62
N ASP A 151 -0.72 -9.22 -6.90
CA ASP A 151 -2.10 -9.70 -6.74
C ASP A 151 -2.36 -10.34 -5.38
N PRO A 152 -2.70 -9.51 -4.39
CA PRO A 152 -1.71 -9.09 -3.44
C PRO A 152 -1.11 -10.28 -2.71
N HIS A 153 0.19 -10.41 -2.91
CA HIS A 153 1.06 -11.28 -2.16
C HIS A 153 1.46 -10.59 -0.86
N LEU A 154 1.23 -11.30 0.24
CA LEU A 154 1.48 -10.87 1.60
C LEU A 154 2.62 -11.70 2.18
N ARG A 155 3.68 -11.02 2.63
CA ARG A 155 4.65 -11.55 3.58
C ARG A 155 4.34 -10.95 4.95
N THR A 156 4.01 -11.78 5.93
CA THR A 156 3.71 -11.33 7.31
C THR A 156 5.00 -11.03 8.07
N PHE A 157 4.88 -10.40 9.25
CA PHE A 157 6.01 -10.20 10.17
C PHE A 157 6.63 -11.51 10.66
N GLY A 158 5.89 -12.63 10.60
CA GLY A 158 6.37 -13.97 10.91
C GLY A 158 7.01 -14.70 9.73
N ASP A 159 7.23 -14.01 8.60
CA ASP A 159 7.74 -14.56 7.34
C ASP A 159 6.81 -15.59 6.66
N ASP A 160 5.54 -15.65 7.03
CA ASP A 160 4.57 -16.45 6.28
C ASP A 160 4.21 -15.74 4.97
N PHE A 161 4.16 -16.51 3.88
CA PHE A 161 3.84 -16.00 2.56
C PHE A 161 2.48 -16.49 2.08
N GLN A 162 1.63 -15.56 1.63
CA GLN A 162 0.25 -15.84 1.23
C GLN A 162 -0.11 -15.03 -0.01
N THR A 163 -0.90 -15.61 -0.90
CA THR A 163 -1.54 -14.89 -2.01
C THR A 163 -3.01 -14.69 -1.67
N CYS A 164 -3.50 -13.47 -1.79
CA CYS A 164 -4.78 -13.10 -1.21
C CYS A 164 -5.68 -12.38 -2.20
N LYS A 165 -6.98 -12.68 -2.16
CA LYS A 165 -7.97 -11.88 -2.89
C LYS A 165 -8.16 -10.52 -2.23
N VAL A 166 -8.59 -10.51 -0.95
CA VAL A 166 -8.73 -9.30 -0.09
C VAL A 166 -9.21 -8.04 -0.83
N GLU A 167 -10.29 -8.18 -1.59
CA GLU A 167 -10.93 -7.09 -2.33
C GLU A 167 -11.53 -6.05 -1.36
N GLY A 168 -11.45 -4.77 -1.72
CA GLY A 168 -11.93 -3.68 -0.88
C GLY A 168 -10.89 -3.22 0.14
N ALA A 169 -11.36 -2.62 1.25
CA ALA A 169 -10.51 -2.03 2.28
C ALA A 169 -10.12 -3.05 3.35
N TRP A 170 -8.82 -3.17 3.63
CA TRP A 170 -8.28 -4.11 4.62
C TRP A 170 -7.19 -3.45 5.49
N PRO A 171 -7.16 -3.74 6.80
CA PRO A 171 -6.10 -3.28 7.68
C PRO A 171 -4.85 -4.17 7.53
N LEU A 172 -3.73 -3.58 7.12
CA LEU A 172 -2.44 -4.27 7.14
C LEU A 172 -1.86 -4.32 8.55
N ILE A 173 -1.86 -3.17 9.24
CA ILE A 173 -1.26 -2.99 10.56
C ILE A 173 -2.21 -2.15 11.40
N HIS A 174 -2.40 -2.53 12.64
CA HIS A 174 -2.99 -1.68 13.65
C HIS A 174 -2.35 -2.01 14.99
N ASN A 175 -1.70 -1.01 15.59
CA ASN A 175 -1.12 -1.12 16.91
C ASN A 175 -1.17 0.24 17.61
N LYS A 176 -0.65 0.34 18.82
CA LYS A 176 -0.62 1.57 19.63
C LYS A 176 0.00 2.80 18.92
N TYR A 177 0.83 2.60 17.89
CA TYR A 177 1.61 3.66 17.24
C TYR A 177 1.18 3.99 15.81
N LEU A 178 0.66 3.00 15.09
CA LEU A 178 0.45 3.09 13.65
C LEU A 178 -0.79 2.30 13.22
N SER A 179 -1.55 2.87 12.29
CA SER A 179 -2.57 2.18 11.52
C SER A 179 -2.24 2.24 10.04
N VAL A 180 -2.26 1.11 9.34
CA VAL A 180 -2.08 1.02 7.89
C VAL A 180 -3.28 0.32 7.28
N GLN A 181 -3.93 0.98 6.34
CA GLN A 181 -5.08 0.48 5.59
C GLN A 181 -4.79 0.54 4.10
N VAL A 182 -5.13 -0.55 3.41
CA VAL A 182 -5.02 -0.65 1.96
C VAL A 182 -6.39 -0.87 1.35
N THR A 183 -6.57 -0.44 0.10
CA THR A 183 -7.73 -0.81 -0.71
C THR A 183 -7.26 -1.54 -1.95
N ASN A 184 -7.78 -2.75 -2.15
CA ASN A 184 -7.48 -3.56 -3.32
C ASN A 184 -8.67 -3.56 -4.27
N THR A 185 -8.38 -3.35 -5.56
CA THR A 185 -9.38 -3.31 -6.62
C THR A 185 -9.09 -4.40 -7.65
N PRO A 186 -10.10 -5.07 -8.22
CA PRO A 186 -9.89 -6.04 -9.28
C PRO A 186 -9.09 -5.44 -10.44
N VAL A 187 -8.09 -6.18 -10.95
CA VAL A 187 -7.26 -5.74 -12.08
C VAL A 187 -8.09 -5.67 -13.37
N LEU A 188 -9.00 -6.62 -13.54
CA LEU A 188 -9.98 -6.67 -14.61
C LEU A 188 -11.38 -6.92 -14.03
N PRO A 189 -12.46 -6.39 -14.63
CA PRO A 189 -13.83 -6.66 -14.20
C PRO A 189 -14.12 -8.17 -14.14
N GLY A 190 -14.54 -8.66 -12.98
CA GLY A 190 -14.85 -10.07 -12.75
C GLY A 190 -13.64 -10.99 -12.56
N SER A 191 -12.41 -10.46 -12.57
CA SER A 191 -11.21 -11.23 -12.22
C SER A 191 -11.13 -11.46 -10.71
N THR A 192 -10.58 -12.60 -10.31
CA THR A 192 -10.17 -12.85 -8.93
C THR A 192 -8.89 -12.10 -8.57
N ALA A 193 -8.15 -11.65 -9.58
CA ALA A 193 -6.94 -10.86 -9.39
C ALA A 193 -7.28 -9.45 -8.96
N THR A 194 -6.75 -9.02 -7.82
CA THR A 194 -6.86 -7.66 -7.31
C THR A 194 -5.48 -7.02 -7.22
N ALA A 195 -5.40 -5.72 -6.98
CA ALA A 195 -4.13 -5.06 -6.67
C ALA A 195 -4.39 -3.78 -5.87
N THR A 196 -3.40 -3.35 -5.09
CA THR A 196 -3.55 -2.19 -4.21
C THR A 196 -3.61 -0.90 -5.03
N SER A 197 -4.71 -0.18 -4.90
CA SER A 197 -4.94 1.11 -5.59
C SER A 197 -4.93 2.30 -4.65
N LYS A 198 -5.05 2.07 -3.34
CA LYS A 198 -5.05 3.12 -2.32
C LYS A 198 -4.42 2.62 -1.04
N LEU A 199 -3.69 3.51 -0.38
CA LEU A 199 -2.97 3.25 0.85
C LEU A 199 -3.10 4.46 1.78
N THR A 200 -3.48 4.20 3.01
CA THR A 200 -3.59 5.20 4.08
C THR A 200 -2.79 4.73 5.28
N ILE A 201 -1.88 5.57 5.76
CA ILE A 201 -1.08 5.32 6.96
C ILE A 201 -1.37 6.44 7.96
N ILE A 202 -1.73 6.07 9.18
CA ILE A 202 -1.98 7.01 10.28
C ILE A 202 -0.93 6.76 11.35
N PHE A 203 0.00 7.70 11.49
CA PHE A 203 0.92 7.78 12.62
C PHE A 203 0.16 8.39 13.79
N LYS A 204 -0.11 7.59 14.83
CA LYS A 204 -0.80 8.04 16.05
C LYS A 204 0.10 9.05 16.79
N ASN A 205 -0.52 10.00 17.47
CA ASN A 205 0.18 10.98 18.30
C ASN A 205 1.06 10.27 19.35
N PHE A 206 2.32 10.69 19.50
CA PHE A 206 3.25 10.06 20.44
C PHE A 206 3.98 11.09 21.31
N GLN A 207 3.61 11.10 22.60
CA GLN A 207 4.23 11.92 23.65
C GLN A 207 4.44 13.38 23.21
N GLU A 208 5.67 13.89 23.35
CA GLU A 208 6.13 15.21 22.93
C GLU A 208 6.89 15.18 21.59
N CYS A 209 6.85 14.05 20.87
CA CYS A 209 7.71 13.82 19.72
C CYS A 209 7.04 14.17 18.39
N VAL A 210 5.85 13.62 18.14
CA VAL A 210 5.17 13.79 16.85
C VAL A 210 3.67 13.97 17.06
N ASP A 211 3.09 14.90 16.33
CA ASP A 211 1.63 15.02 16.21
C ASP A 211 1.07 13.88 15.36
N GLN A 212 -0.25 13.67 15.42
CA GLN A 212 -0.89 12.70 14.54
C GLN A 212 -0.71 13.11 13.09
N LYS A 213 -0.17 12.21 12.25
CA LYS A 213 0.05 12.45 10.82
C LYS A 213 -0.63 11.38 9.98
N MET A 214 -1.24 11.80 8.89
CA MET A 214 -1.85 10.91 7.90
C MET A 214 -1.06 10.99 6.60
N TYR A 215 -0.57 9.85 6.12
CA TYR A 215 -0.06 9.71 4.76
C TYR A 215 -1.12 9.01 3.90
N HIS A 216 -1.35 9.53 2.70
CA HIS A 216 -2.32 9.00 1.78
C HIS A 216 -1.69 8.91 0.39
N ALA A 217 -1.81 7.75 -0.25
CA ALA A 217 -1.39 7.53 -1.62
C ALA A 217 -2.49 6.78 -2.37
N GLU A 218 -2.66 7.11 -3.63
CA GLU A 218 -3.52 6.38 -4.56
C GLU A 218 -2.81 6.18 -5.90
N THR A 219 -3.37 5.33 -6.76
CA THR A 219 -2.87 5.14 -8.13
C THR A 219 -2.66 6.49 -8.83
N ASP A 220 -1.46 6.70 -9.38
CA ASP A 220 -1.01 7.92 -10.06
C ASP A 220 -0.77 9.14 -9.16
N GLU A 221 -0.97 8.99 -7.85
CA GLU A 221 -0.74 10.03 -6.84
C GLU A 221 0.03 9.47 -5.63
N LEU A 222 1.36 9.46 -5.76
CA LEU A 222 2.30 9.11 -4.69
C LEU A 222 2.99 10.38 -4.14
N PRO A 223 2.44 11.05 -3.11
CA PRO A 223 2.96 12.32 -2.63
C PRO A 223 4.24 12.14 -1.79
N ALA A 224 5.10 13.16 -1.84
CA ALA A 224 6.30 13.30 -1.03
C ALA A 224 6.05 14.01 0.32
N ALA A 225 4.81 13.96 0.82
CA ALA A 225 4.34 14.68 2.01
C ALA A 225 3.14 13.96 2.65
N PHE A 226 2.84 14.32 3.89
CA PHE A 226 1.60 13.95 4.59
C PHE A 226 0.39 14.67 3.97
N ALA A 227 -0.83 14.27 4.36
CA ALA A 227 -2.09 14.79 3.82
C ALA A 227 -2.26 16.31 4.06
N ASP A 228 -1.75 16.81 5.19
CA ASP A 228 -1.64 18.24 5.52
C ASP A 228 -0.53 18.97 4.73
N GLY A 229 0.24 18.22 3.93
CA GLY A 229 1.34 18.69 3.10
C GLY A 229 2.68 18.83 3.82
N SER A 230 2.72 18.61 5.14
CA SER A 230 3.98 18.59 5.89
C SER A 230 4.87 17.41 5.47
N LYS A 231 6.19 17.56 5.63
CA LYS A 231 7.16 16.48 5.35
C LYS A 231 7.73 15.83 6.61
N ASN A 232 7.35 16.33 7.79
CA ASN A 232 7.83 15.89 9.09
C ASN A 232 6.67 15.69 10.09
N GLY A 233 7.00 15.25 11.31
CA GLY A 233 6.05 14.96 12.38
C GLY A 233 5.37 16.14 13.06
N GLY A 234 5.47 17.38 12.53
CA GLY A 234 4.89 18.59 13.13
C GLY A 234 5.94 19.64 13.49
N ASP A 235 5.66 20.44 14.52
CA ASP A 235 6.55 21.52 14.99
C ASP A 235 7.22 21.22 16.34
N ARG A 236 6.95 20.04 16.91
CA ARG A 236 7.54 19.59 18.18
C ARG A 236 9.03 19.35 18.02
N HIS A 237 9.78 19.35 19.13
CA HIS A 237 11.22 19.08 19.11
C HIS A 237 11.56 17.70 18.49
N GLY A 238 10.67 16.71 18.60
CA GLY A 238 10.83 15.41 17.96
C GLY A 238 10.37 15.33 16.49
N ALA A 239 9.88 16.41 15.87
CA ALA A 239 9.19 16.33 14.58
C ALA A 239 10.02 15.69 13.46
N ASN A 240 11.33 15.93 13.44
CA ASN A 240 12.24 15.38 12.43
C ASN A 240 12.49 13.87 12.55
N THR A 241 11.97 13.24 13.61
CA THR A 241 12.03 11.78 13.80
C THR A 241 10.98 11.04 12.98
N LEU A 242 9.95 11.73 12.49
CA LEU A 242 9.03 11.24 11.48
C LEU A 242 9.24 12.06 10.20
N ARG A 243 9.56 11.43 9.08
CA ARG A 243 9.82 12.15 7.82
C ARG A 243 9.39 11.37 6.58
N VAL A 244 8.91 12.10 5.58
CA VAL A 244 8.62 11.56 4.24
C VAL A 244 9.77 11.94 3.30
N VAL A 245 10.38 10.94 2.67
CA VAL A 245 11.53 11.08 1.78
C VAL A 245 11.20 10.50 0.42
N GLU A 246 11.08 11.34 -0.60
CA GLU A 246 10.92 10.91 -1.97
C GLU A 246 12.27 10.45 -2.55
N LYS A 247 12.34 9.19 -2.97
CA LYS A 247 13.54 8.58 -3.57
C LYS A 247 13.51 8.65 -5.08
N VAL A 248 12.34 8.39 -5.66
CA VAL A 248 12.07 8.53 -7.09
C VAL A 248 10.78 9.32 -7.26
N PRO A 249 10.83 10.47 -7.97
CA PRO A 249 9.67 11.35 -8.12
C PRO A 249 8.40 10.62 -8.54
N GLY A 250 7.37 10.67 -7.70
CA GLY A 250 6.06 10.05 -7.96
C GLY A 250 6.07 8.52 -8.13
N GLN A 251 7.16 7.82 -7.76
CA GLN A 251 7.28 6.37 -7.92
C GLN A 251 7.79 5.63 -6.68
N HIS A 252 8.59 6.28 -5.83
CA HIS A 252 9.16 5.64 -4.65
C HIS A 252 9.31 6.66 -3.51
N VAL A 253 8.59 6.39 -2.42
CA VAL A 253 8.62 7.18 -1.18
C VAL A 253 9.00 6.27 -0.02
N GLU A 254 9.90 6.77 0.83
CA GLU A 254 10.23 6.19 2.12
C GLU A 254 9.69 7.07 3.24
N ILE A 255 8.96 6.49 4.17
CA ILE A 255 8.51 7.17 5.39
C ILE A 255 9.30 6.60 6.56
N GLN A 256 10.07 7.46 7.21
CA GLN A 256 10.97 7.07 8.29
C GLN A 256 10.41 7.58 9.61
N ALA A 257 9.92 6.67 10.45
CA ALA A 257 9.37 6.92 11.77
C ALA A 257 10.37 6.43 12.84
N ARG A 258 11.48 7.17 12.98
CA ARG A 258 12.60 6.85 13.87
C ARG A 258 12.20 6.80 15.35
N TYR A 259 11.17 7.53 15.75
CA TYR A 259 10.66 7.52 17.13
C TYR A 259 10.05 6.17 17.56
N ILE A 260 9.66 5.33 16.59
CA ILE A 260 9.20 3.94 16.80
C ILE A 260 10.03 2.94 16.01
N GLY A 261 11.25 3.31 15.60
CA GLY A 261 12.17 2.45 14.86
C GLY A 261 11.62 1.92 13.52
N THR A 262 10.60 2.55 12.95
CA THR A 262 9.86 1.99 11.80
C THR A 262 10.28 2.68 10.50
N THR A 263 10.42 1.91 9.42
CA THR A 263 10.63 2.43 8.06
C THR A 263 9.63 1.80 7.12
N ILE A 264 8.88 2.61 6.39
CA ILE A 264 7.88 2.19 5.42
C ILE A 264 8.34 2.61 4.03
N VAL A 265 8.18 1.71 3.06
CA VAL A 265 8.43 1.95 1.65
C VAL A 265 7.10 1.81 0.92
N VAL A 266 6.77 2.82 0.12
CA VAL A 266 5.62 2.80 -0.80
C VAL A 266 6.14 3.08 -2.19
N ARG A 267 5.79 2.22 -3.14
CA ARG A 267 6.15 2.40 -4.55
C ARG A 267 4.91 2.34 -5.43
N GLN A 268 4.93 3.08 -6.53
CA GLN A 268 3.98 2.88 -7.61
C GLN A 268 4.64 2.04 -8.71
N VAL A 269 4.03 0.91 -9.05
CA VAL A 269 4.45 0.03 -10.12
C VAL A 269 3.30 -0.12 -11.12
N GLY A 270 3.51 0.40 -12.33
CA GLY A 270 2.42 0.54 -13.29
C GLY A 270 1.30 1.39 -12.69
N ARG A 271 0.14 0.77 -12.47
CA ARG A 271 -1.06 1.39 -11.91
C ARG A 271 -1.34 1.06 -10.46
N TYR A 272 -0.46 0.31 -9.79
CA TYR A 272 -0.72 -0.22 -8.46
C TYR A 272 0.39 0.16 -7.49
N LEU A 273 0.06 0.10 -6.21
CA LEU A 273 0.96 0.42 -5.12
C LEU A 273 1.55 -0.87 -4.55
N THR A 274 2.83 -0.81 -4.15
CA THR A 274 3.45 -1.82 -3.28
C THR A 274 3.75 -1.20 -1.93
N PHE A 275 3.68 -2.01 -0.89
CA PHE A 275 3.95 -1.62 0.48
C PHE A 275 4.97 -2.58 1.08
N ALA A 276 5.94 -2.02 1.79
CA ALA A 276 6.92 -2.77 2.56
C ALA A 276 7.25 -2.02 3.84
N VAL A 277 7.45 -2.72 4.95
CA VAL A 277 7.74 -2.09 6.23
C VAL A 277 8.78 -2.89 7.00
N ARG A 278 9.68 -2.18 7.68
CA ARG A 278 10.53 -2.69 8.77
C ARG A 278 10.00 -2.13 10.08
N MET A 279 9.77 -2.99 11.05
CA MET A 279 9.26 -2.57 12.37
C MET A 279 9.93 -3.42 13.48
N PRO A 280 10.24 -2.84 14.65
CA PRO A 280 10.70 -3.63 15.80
C PRO A 280 9.61 -4.59 16.28
N GLU A 281 9.98 -5.81 16.67
CA GLU A 281 9.04 -6.85 17.15
C GLU A 281 8.13 -6.35 18.29
N GLU A 282 8.65 -5.55 19.21
CA GLU A 282 7.89 -4.99 20.33
C GLU A 282 6.84 -3.97 19.89
N VAL A 283 7.11 -3.22 18.81
CA VAL A 283 6.18 -2.26 18.22
C VAL A 283 5.12 -3.01 17.41
N VAL A 284 5.48 -4.12 16.77
CA VAL A 284 4.51 -5.02 16.12
C VAL A 284 3.53 -5.58 17.14
N ASN A 285 4.03 -6.05 18.29
CA ASN A 285 3.24 -6.72 19.33
C ASN A 285 2.54 -5.77 20.31
N SER A 286 2.67 -4.45 20.16
CA SER A 286 1.99 -3.47 21.01
C SER A 286 0.55 -3.20 20.55
N VAL A 287 -0.25 -4.26 20.44
CA VAL A 287 -1.68 -4.19 20.09
C VAL A 287 -2.47 -3.68 21.32
N GLU A 288 -3.53 -2.89 21.11
CA GLU A 288 -4.35 -2.41 22.22
C GLU A 288 -5.24 -3.56 22.75
N ASP A 289 -5.39 -3.69 24.07
CA ASP A 289 -6.03 -4.88 24.70
C ASP A 289 -7.49 -5.12 24.26
N GLN A 290 -8.17 -4.08 23.76
CA GLN A 290 -9.54 -4.15 23.24
C GLN A 290 -9.61 -4.68 21.80
N ASP A 291 -8.49 -4.67 21.09
CA ASP A 291 -8.39 -4.96 19.66
C ASP A 291 -7.92 -6.39 19.36
N ASN A 292 -7.76 -7.22 20.38
CA ASN A 292 -7.29 -8.61 20.25
C ASN A 292 -8.24 -9.53 19.44
N GLN A 293 -9.40 -9.01 19.02
CA GLN A 293 -10.37 -9.69 18.16
C GLN A 293 -10.29 -9.23 16.70
N ASP A 294 -9.54 -8.18 16.39
CA ASP A 294 -9.43 -7.62 15.04
C ASP A 294 -8.32 -8.30 14.23
N LEU A 295 -8.59 -8.53 12.94
CA LEU A 295 -7.66 -9.20 12.04
C LEU A 295 -6.80 -8.20 11.26
N TYR A 296 -5.50 -8.17 11.54
CA TYR A 296 -4.50 -7.41 10.78
C TYR A 296 -3.65 -8.31 9.89
N LEU A 297 -3.59 -8.00 8.60
CA LEU A 297 -2.96 -8.88 7.61
C LEU A 297 -1.47 -9.10 7.88
N CYS A 298 -0.69 -8.07 8.20
CA CYS A 298 0.76 -8.23 8.46
C CYS A 298 1.06 -9.10 9.69
N LEU A 299 0.14 -9.22 10.65
CA LEU A 299 0.32 -10.01 11.85
C LEU A 299 -0.24 -11.43 11.71
N HIS A 300 -1.45 -11.57 11.17
CA HIS A 300 -2.20 -12.84 11.16
C HIS A 300 -2.33 -13.50 9.78
N GLY A 301 -1.93 -12.79 8.73
CA GLY A 301 -2.20 -13.20 7.36
C GLY A 301 -3.65 -12.95 6.93
N CYS A 302 -3.98 -13.40 5.74
CA CYS A 302 -5.30 -13.28 5.16
C CYS A 302 -6.27 -14.30 5.78
N PRO A 303 -7.57 -13.96 5.91
CA PRO A 303 -8.60 -14.94 6.26
C PRO A 303 -8.56 -16.16 5.33
N ALA A 304 -8.89 -17.35 5.83
CA ALA A 304 -8.84 -18.58 5.04
C ALA A 304 -9.68 -18.51 3.75
N ASN A 305 -10.86 -17.88 3.79
CA ASN A 305 -11.73 -17.69 2.63
C ASN A 305 -11.23 -16.62 1.64
N GLN A 306 -10.19 -15.87 1.99
CA GLN A 306 -9.54 -14.88 1.12
C GLN A 306 -8.21 -15.38 0.56
N ARG A 307 -7.71 -16.54 0.99
CA ARG A 307 -6.45 -17.13 0.51
C ARG A 307 -6.65 -17.80 -0.85
N ILE A 308 -5.69 -17.61 -1.74
CA ILE A 308 -5.64 -18.26 -3.05
C ILE A 308 -4.59 -19.36 -3.00
N ASP A 309 -4.99 -20.60 -3.30
CA ASP A 309 -4.08 -21.74 -3.39
C ASP A 309 -3.36 -21.73 -4.74
N PHE A 310 -2.11 -21.27 -4.73
CA PHE A 310 -1.27 -21.20 -5.91
C PHE A 310 -1.03 -22.56 -6.58
N ARG A 311 -1.00 -23.68 -5.83
CA ARG A 311 -0.78 -25.02 -6.40
C ARG A 311 -1.95 -25.42 -7.28
N THR A 312 -3.17 -25.18 -6.80
CA THR A 312 -4.38 -25.45 -7.58
C THR A 312 -4.47 -24.56 -8.81
N PHE A 313 -4.04 -23.30 -8.69
CA PHE A 313 -3.97 -22.38 -9.82
C PHE A 313 -2.96 -22.86 -10.88
N ARG A 314 -1.75 -23.26 -10.46
CA ARG A 314 -0.71 -23.79 -11.35
C ARG A 314 -1.17 -25.05 -12.07
N ALA A 315 -1.81 -25.98 -11.37
CA ALA A 315 -2.33 -27.22 -11.97
C ALA A 315 -3.33 -26.91 -13.11
N ARG A 316 -4.28 -26.00 -12.86
CA ARG A 316 -5.26 -25.55 -13.87
C ARG A 316 -4.59 -24.85 -15.06
N ALA A 317 -3.59 -24.01 -14.80
CA ALA A 317 -2.84 -23.30 -15.85
C ALA A 317 -1.97 -24.23 -16.72
N ALA A 318 -1.55 -25.38 -16.18
CA ALA A 318 -0.82 -26.41 -16.90
C ALA A 318 -1.77 -27.34 -17.70
N GLU A 319 -2.91 -27.72 -17.13
CA GLU A 319 -3.94 -28.54 -17.80
C GLU A 319 -4.58 -27.83 -19.00
N SER A 320 -4.81 -26.51 -18.89
CA SER A 320 -5.34 -25.71 -19.99
C SER A 320 -4.40 -25.67 -21.20
N GLN A 321 -3.09 -25.79 -21.00
CA GLN A 321 -2.09 -25.91 -22.07
C GLN A 321 -2.04 -27.31 -22.68
N GLY A 322 -2.29 -28.37 -21.91
CA GLY A 322 -2.29 -29.75 -22.40
C GLY A 322 -3.50 -30.13 -23.27
N SER A 323 -4.61 -29.39 -23.16
CA SER A 323 -5.88 -29.76 -23.79
C SER A 323 -6.10 -29.27 -25.23
N GLY A 324 -5.19 -28.47 -25.82
CA GLY A 324 -5.17 -28.11 -27.26
C GLY A 324 -6.45 -27.54 -27.89
N ARG A 325 -7.54 -27.36 -27.12
CA ARG A 325 -8.83 -26.84 -27.58
C ARG A 325 -8.91 -25.36 -27.25
N GLY A 326 -8.07 -24.58 -27.91
CA GLY A 326 -8.36 -23.16 -28.08
C GLY A 326 -9.72 -23.03 -28.77
N ARG A 327 -10.69 -22.40 -28.11
CA ARG A 327 -11.90 -21.92 -28.79
C ARG A 327 -11.44 -20.98 -29.91
N PRO A 328 -11.77 -21.25 -31.19
CA PRO A 328 -11.41 -20.34 -32.26
C PRO A 328 -12.21 -19.05 -32.09
N GLY A 329 -11.54 -17.94 -31.77
CA GLY A 329 -12.15 -16.61 -31.69
C GLY A 329 -11.88 -15.79 -30.43
N SER A 330 -11.17 -16.30 -29.43
CA SER A 330 -10.71 -15.46 -28.29
C SER A 330 -9.25 -15.07 -28.50
N PRO A 331 -8.89 -13.78 -28.49
CA PRO A 331 -7.50 -13.37 -28.67
C PRO A 331 -6.65 -13.90 -27.51
N ALA A 332 -5.47 -14.42 -27.86
CA ALA A 332 -4.47 -14.94 -26.93
C ALA A 332 -3.78 -13.78 -26.17
N HIS A 333 -4.51 -13.08 -25.30
CA HIS A 333 -4.01 -11.93 -24.56
C HIS A 333 -3.45 -12.27 -23.16
N GLY A 334 -3.03 -13.52 -22.94
CA GLY A 334 -2.48 -13.96 -21.64
C GLY A 334 -1.14 -14.69 -21.79
N PHE A 335 -0.33 -14.64 -20.73
CA PHE A 335 0.91 -15.42 -20.66
C PHE A 335 0.61 -16.92 -20.54
N THR A 336 1.41 -17.75 -21.21
CA THR A 336 1.53 -19.18 -20.86
C THR A 336 2.44 -19.34 -19.64
N TYR A 337 2.34 -20.46 -18.93
CA TYR A 337 3.21 -20.77 -17.78
C TYR A 337 4.70 -20.66 -18.15
N GLN A 338 5.10 -21.24 -19.29
CA GLN A 338 6.49 -21.18 -19.76
C GLN A 338 6.93 -19.76 -20.10
N SER A 339 6.10 -18.98 -20.81
CA SER A 339 6.43 -17.59 -21.12
C SER A 339 6.46 -16.69 -19.88
N ALA A 340 5.59 -16.94 -18.89
CA ALA A 340 5.59 -16.21 -17.63
C ALA A 340 6.86 -16.49 -16.84
N MET A 341 7.26 -17.76 -16.71
CA MET A 341 8.52 -18.15 -16.08
C MET A 341 9.73 -17.49 -16.76
N ALA A 342 9.82 -17.60 -18.09
CA ALA A 342 10.91 -17.00 -18.85
C ALA A 342 11.00 -15.49 -18.60
N LYS A 343 9.85 -14.81 -18.57
CA LYS A 343 9.79 -13.37 -18.32
C LYS A 343 10.22 -12.99 -16.90
N CYS A 344 9.74 -13.72 -15.89
CA CYS A 344 10.10 -13.49 -14.50
C CYS A 344 11.60 -13.75 -14.22
N LYS A 345 12.19 -14.76 -14.89
CA LYS A 345 13.62 -15.09 -14.76
C LYS A 345 14.57 -13.97 -15.20
N GLU A 346 14.12 -13.04 -16.03
CA GLU A 346 14.95 -11.90 -16.47
C GLU A 346 15.38 -11.00 -15.31
N ARG A 347 14.57 -10.90 -14.24
CA ARG A 347 14.82 -10.03 -13.08
C ARG A 347 14.88 -10.77 -11.75
N LEU A 348 14.20 -11.91 -11.66
CA LEU A 348 14.14 -12.78 -10.48
C LEU A 348 14.71 -14.16 -10.86
N PRO A 349 16.05 -14.33 -10.85
CA PRO A 349 16.68 -15.57 -11.30
C PRO A 349 16.51 -16.74 -10.31
N VAL A 350 16.21 -16.44 -9.05
CA VAL A 350 16.00 -17.44 -7.99
C VAL A 350 14.51 -17.79 -7.95
N GLU A 351 14.17 -19.07 -8.05
CA GLU A 351 12.77 -19.55 -8.06
C GLU A 351 12.13 -19.62 -6.66
N ASP A 352 12.25 -18.54 -5.90
CA ASP A 352 11.66 -18.36 -4.58
C ASP A 352 10.20 -17.84 -4.64
N VAL A 353 9.63 -17.48 -3.49
CA VAL A 353 8.27 -16.90 -3.42
C VAL A 353 8.08 -15.65 -4.29
N TYR A 354 9.08 -14.78 -4.44
CA TYR A 354 8.97 -13.56 -5.26
C TYR A 354 8.91 -13.92 -6.74
N PHE A 355 9.71 -14.90 -7.17
CA PHE A 355 9.60 -15.44 -8.52
C PHE A 355 8.24 -16.11 -8.76
N GLN A 356 7.76 -16.94 -7.84
CA GLN A 356 6.46 -17.60 -8.00
C GLN A 356 5.31 -16.60 -8.03
N SER A 357 5.38 -15.53 -7.24
CA SER A 357 4.45 -14.39 -7.29
C SER A 357 4.45 -13.69 -8.64
N CYS A 358 5.62 -13.38 -9.17
CA CYS A 358 5.72 -12.82 -10.52
C CYS A 358 5.02 -13.72 -11.56
N VAL A 359 5.25 -15.03 -11.50
CA VAL A 359 4.63 -15.99 -12.42
C VAL A 359 3.11 -16.02 -12.22
N PHE A 360 2.64 -16.01 -10.97
CA PHE A 360 1.21 -15.95 -10.66
C PHE A 360 0.56 -14.71 -11.26
N ASP A 361 1.10 -13.53 -10.95
CA ASP A 361 0.55 -12.25 -11.40
C ASP A 361 0.45 -12.19 -12.93
N LEU A 362 1.47 -12.64 -13.66
CA LEU A 362 1.45 -12.66 -15.12
C LEU A 362 0.36 -13.58 -15.68
N LEU A 363 0.07 -14.69 -15.02
CA LEU A 363 -0.94 -15.65 -15.44
C LEU A 363 -2.35 -15.20 -15.05
N SER A 364 -2.51 -14.54 -13.90
CA SER A 364 -3.83 -14.11 -13.39
C SER A 364 -4.28 -12.80 -14.03
N SER A 365 -3.36 -11.87 -14.30
CA SER A 365 -3.66 -10.52 -14.78
C SER A 365 -3.34 -10.29 -16.26
N GLY A 366 -2.30 -10.95 -16.79
CA GLY A 366 -1.72 -10.62 -18.09
C GLY A 366 -0.93 -9.31 -18.13
N ASP A 367 -0.78 -8.58 -17.00
CA ASP A 367 -0.06 -7.31 -16.96
C ASP A 367 1.43 -7.51 -16.63
N ILE A 368 2.28 -7.17 -17.60
CA ILE A 368 3.74 -7.25 -17.50
C ILE A 368 4.33 -6.40 -16.37
N ASN A 369 3.64 -5.34 -15.92
CA ASN A 369 4.14 -4.46 -14.86
C ASN A 369 4.27 -5.19 -13.53
N PHE A 370 3.52 -6.26 -13.30
CA PHE A 370 3.65 -7.05 -12.08
C PHE A 370 5.01 -7.75 -11.94
N THR A 371 5.75 -7.94 -13.03
CA THR A 371 7.15 -8.39 -12.96
C THR A 371 8.01 -7.45 -12.12
N MET A 372 7.76 -6.14 -12.24
CA MET A 372 8.46 -5.12 -11.48
C MET A 372 7.96 -5.05 -10.03
N ALA A 373 6.70 -5.40 -9.76
CA ALA A 373 6.14 -5.40 -8.41
C ALA A 373 6.85 -6.46 -7.54
N ALA A 374 6.98 -7.68 -8.07
CA ALA A 374 7.72 -8.74 -7.40
C ALA A 374 9.23 -8.43 -7.26
N TYR A 375 9.84 -7.84 -8.30
CA TYR A 375 11.25 -7.41 -8.25
C TYR A 375 11.48 -6.36 -7.14
N TYR A 376 10.66 -5.31 -7.08
CA TYR A 376 10.82 -4.29 -6.06
C TYR A 376 10.50 -4.80 -4.66
N ALA A 377 9.51 -5.70 -4.50
CA ALA A 377 9.27 -6.34 -3.22
C ALA A 377 10.49 -7.12 -2.70
N PHE A 378 11.21 -7.82 -3.59
CA PHE A 378 12.45 -8.49 -3.24
C PHE A 378 13.57 -7.50 -2.87
N GLU A 379 13.72 -6.40 -3.60
CA GLU A 379 14.69 -5.35 -3.27
C GLU A 379 14.37 -4.66 -1.94
N ASP A 380 13.08 -4.45 -1.65
CA ASP A 380 12.64 -3.85 -0.39
C ASP A 380 12.94 -4.79 0.80
N VAL A 381 12.78 -6.10 0.65
CA VAL A 381 13.17 -7.09 1.67
C VAL A 381 14.67 -7.07 1.93
N LYS A 382 15.52 -7.00 0.90
CA LYS A 382 16.97 -6.89 1.10
C LYS A 382 17.36 -5.64 1.88
N MET A 383 16.63 -4.55 1.67
CA MET A 383 16.87 -3.28 2.34
C MET A 383 16.35 -3.27 3.78
N LEU A 384 15.19 -3.89 4.03
CA LEU A 384 14.43 -3.74 5.27
C LEU A 384 14.59 -4.91 6.23
N HIS A 385 14.78 -6.14 5.72
CA HIS A 385 14.87 -7.33 6.56
C HIS A 385 16.26 -7.45 7.19
N SER A 386 16.31 -7.63 8.50
CA SER A 386 17.56 -7.69 9.28
C SER A 386 18.34 -9.00 9.04
N ASN A 387 17.61 -10.11 8.92
CA ASN A 387 18.17 -11.44 8.65
C ASN A 387 18.28 -11.71 7.14
N LYS A 388 19.52 -11.87 6.64
CA LYS A 388 19.83 -12.16 5.24
C LYS A 388 19.38 -13.54 4.78
N ASP A 389 19.35 -14.51 5.69
CA ASP A 389 18.91 -15.88 5.39
C ASP A 389 17.41 -15.94 5.09
N LYS A 390 16.68 -14.88 5.44
CA LYS A 390 15.24 -14.71 5.19
C LYS A 390 14.93 -13.86 3.96
N TYR A 391 15.93 -13.49 3.16
CA TYR A 391 15.67 -12.76 1.90
C TYR A 391 14.95 -13.62 0.88
N HIS A 392 15.34 -14.89 0.80
CA HIS A 392 14.69 -15.89 -0.04
C HIS A 392 13.84 -16.79 0.84
N LEU A 393 12.60 -17.04 0.43
CA LEU A 393 11.73 -18.03 1.06
C LEU A 393 11.36 -19.05 -0.02
N PHE A 394 11.51 -20.33 0.30
CA PHE A 394 11.16 -21.40 -0.63
C PHE A 394 9.88 -22.11 -0.16
N GLU A 395 9.10 -22.64 -1.09
CA GLU A 395 7.79 -23.25 -0.82
C GLU A 395 7.84 -24.47 0.14
N ARG A 396 9.03 -25.05 0.36
CA ARG A 396 9.27 -26.10 1.37
C ARG A 396 9.30 -25.57 2.80
N ASP A 397 9.67 -24.30 2.98
CA ASP A 397 9.82 -23.68 4.30
C ASP A 397 8.48 -23.17 4.84
N THR A 398 7.55 -22.78 3.96
CA THR A 398 6.22 -22.27 4.31
C THR A 398 5.22 -23.37 4.70
N SER A 399 5.51 -24.65 4.42
CA SER A 399 4.69 -25.77 4.89
C SER A 399 5.00 -26.20 6.33
N ASN A 400 6.18 -25.84 6.86
CA ASN A 400 6.60 -26.25 8.20
C ASN A 400 6.10 -25.29 9.31
N SER A 401 5.66 -24.07 8.99
CA SER A 401 5.04 -23.15 9.96
C SER A 401 3.58 -23.49 10.27
N ALA A 402 2.93 -24.34 9.46
CA ALA A 402 1.56 -24.83 9.71
C ALA A 402 1.49 -26.06 10.66
N SER A 403 2.62 -26.55 11.17
CA SER A 403 2.68 -27.78 11.96
C SER A 403 3.48 -27.65 13.27
N ASN A 404 3.34 -26.55 13.99
CA ASN A 404 3.75 -26.44 15.39
C ASN A 404 2.54 -26.27 16.33
N GLY A 405 1.47 -27.01 16.04
CA GLY A 405 0.52 -27.42 17.06
C GLY A 405 1.11 -28.60 17.81
N TYR A 406 1.39 -28.43 19.09
CA TYR A 406 1.80 -29.49 20.01
C TYR A 406 0.96 -30.75 19.78
N GLY A 407 1.56 -31.76 19.16
CA GLY A 407 1.00 -33.09 19.04
C GLY A 407 0.96 -33.75 20.41
N ILE A 408 -0.08 -33.47 21.19
CA ILE A 408 -0.47 -34.33 22.30
C ILE A 408 -1.02 -35.60 21.64
N VAL A 409 -0.18 -36.61 21.55
CA VAL A 409 -0.56 -37.97 21.19
C VAL A 409 -1.50 -38.49 22.27
N TRP A 410 -2.80 -38.36 22.06
CA TRP A 410 -3.79 -39.04 22.90
C TRP A 410 -3.88 -40.49 22.43
N PRO A 411 -3.53 -41.49 23.25
CA PRO A 411 -3.68 -42.88 22.85
C PRO A 411 -5.17 -43.22 22.84
N VAL A 412 -5.67 -43.57 21.65
CA VAL A 412 -6.96 -44.21 21.43
C VAL A 412 -6.89 -45.63 22.01
N PHE A 413 -7.07 -45.77 23.33
CA PHE A 413 -7.25 -47.07 23.99
C PHE A 413 -8.05 -46.89 25.28
N LEU A 414 -9.32 -46.48 25.21
CA LEU A 414 -10.24 -46.66 26.35
C LEU A 414 -11.73 -46.53 25.97
N SER A 415 -12.18 -47.31 24.98
CA SER A 415 -13.61 -47.37 24.61
C SER A 415 -14.15 -48.78 24.37
N LEU A 416 -13.55 -49.80 25.00
CA LEU A 416 -14.02 -51.19 24.92
C LEU A 416 -14.10 -51.95 26.26
N LEU A 417 -14.24 -51.27 27.40
CA LEU A 417 -14.48 -51.91 28.71
C LEU A 417 -15.56 -51.19 29.54
N VAL A 418 -16.73 -50.92 28.95
CA VAL A 418 -17.92 -50.46 29.70
C VAL A 418 -19.19 -51.24 29.30
N PRO A 419 -19.14 -52.59 29.25
CA PRO A 419 -20.31 -53.31 29.74
C PRO A 419 -19.89 -54.58 30.48
N LEU A 420 -19.39 -54.45 31.72
CA LEU A 420 -19.20 -55.62 32.60
C LEU A 420 -19.24 -55.29 34.10
N LEU A 421 -19.74 -54.11 34.48
CA LEU A 421 -19.90 -53.70 35.89
C LEU A 421 -21.33 -53.23 36.18
N TRP A 422 -22.33 -53.98 35.68
CA TRP A 422 -23.74 -53.77 36.02
C TRP A 422 -24.44 -55.00 36.61
N THR A 423 -23.67 -55.92 37.23
CA THR A 423 -24.25 -57.11 37.87
C THR A 423 -23.63 -57.49 39.22
N GLU A 424 -23.14 -56.53 40.03
CA GLU A 424 -22.90 -56.79 41.47
C GLU A 424 -23.18 -55.56 42.36
N CYS A 425 -24.41 -55.06 42.31
CA CYS A 425 -24.99 -54.27 43.41
C CYS A 425 -26.40 -54.81 43.75
N CYS A 426 -26.47 -56.11 44.03
CA CYS A 426 -27.57 -56.72 44.76
C CYS A 426 -26.98 -57.87 45.57
N LEU A 427 -26.39 -57.59 46.73
CA LEU A 427 -26.58 -58.32 47.98
C LEU A 427 -25.66 -57.75 49.08
N VAL A 428 -26.21 -57.68 50.30
CA VAL A 428 -25.59 -57.46 51.61
C VAL A 428 -25.62 -56.03 52.21
N CYS A 429 -26.75 -55.78 52.89
CA CYS A 429 -26.94 -55.09 54.20
C CYS A 429 -26.72 -53.57 54.25
N VAL A 430 -27.74 -52.74 54.52
CA VAL A 430 -28.72 -52.76 55.63
C VAL A 430 -30.16 -52.52 55.18
#